data_AF-C2MDB1-F1
#
_entry.id   AF-C2MDB1-F1
#
_cell.length_a   1.000
_cell.length_b   1.000
_cell.length_c   1.000
_cell.angle_alpha   90.00
_cell.angle_beta   90.00
_cell.angle_gamma   90.00
#
_symmetry.space_group_name_H-M   'P 1'
#
loop_
_entity.id
_entity.type
_entity.pdbx_description
1 polymer ?
#
loop_
_entity_poly.entity_id
_entity_poly.type
_entity_poly.pdbx_seq_one_letter_code
_entity_poly.pdbx_strand_id
1 'polypeptide(L)'
;MPRSTHFIGLPLYAQIVQLIDKAEVLRISQSLGGERYVKRFDAWTHLIVMLYAVIKRFDSLREITTSLQSETHKLNHLGVKTMPTKSTLADANKRRSEAIFEAIYRGLYAKS
;
A
#
# COMPACT_ATOMS: atom_id res chain seq x y z
N MET A 1 31.37 -11.74 -13.32
CA MET A 1 30.25 -12.41 -12.63
C MET A 1 29.42 -11.34 -11.93
N PRO A 2 28.17 -11.06 -12.32
CA PRO A 2 27.38 -10.08 -11.58
C PRO A 2 26.88 -10.72 -10.28
N ARG A 3 27.03 -10.02 -9.16
CA ARG A 3 26.50 -10.42 -7.85
C ARG A 3 24.99 -10.61 -7.97
N SER A 4 24.49 -11.71 -7.44
CA SER A 4 23.08 -11.89 -7.15
C SER A 4 22.65 -10.81 -6.16
N THR A 5 22.05 -9.73 -6.66
CA THR A 5 21.25 -8.81 -5.85
C THR A 5 20.02 -9.59 -5.39
N HIS A 6 20.16 -10.37 -4.32
CA HIS A 6 19.03 -11.02 -3.66
C HIS A 6 18.08 -9.91 -3.18
N PHE A 7 17.03 -9.69 -3.96
CA PHE A 7 16.04 -8.64 -3.78
C PHE A 7 15.05 -9.05 -2.68
N ILE A 8 15.53 -9.30 -1.45
CA ILE A 8 14.75 -9.93 -0.35
C ILE A 8 13.41 -9.22 -0.08
N GLY A 9 13.33 -7.90 -0.28
CA GLY A 9 12.11 -7.12 -0.04
C GLY A 9 10.98 -7.33 -1.05
N LEU A 10 11.27 -7.72 -2.31
CA LEU A 10 10.22 -7.87 -3.34
C LEU A 10 9.41 -9.17 -3.18
N PRO A 11 10.05 -10.35 -2.99
CA PRO A 11 9.35 -11.60 -2.73
C PRO A 11 8.54 -11.53 -1.42
N LEU A 12 9.12 -10.95 -0.36
CA LEU A 12 8.41 -10.78 0.91
C LEU A 12 7.20 -9.87 0.76
N TYR A 13 7.35 -8.73 0.06
CA TYR A 13 6.23 -7.84 -0.22
C TYR A 13 5.13 -8.54 -1.03
N ALA A 14 5.49 -9.25 -2.11
CA ALA A 14 4.53 -9.98 -2.91
C ALA A 14 3.79 -11.05 -2.10
N GLN A 15 4.50 -11.79 -1.24
CA GLN A 15 3.92 -12.78 -0.34
C GLN A 15 2.94 -12.14 0.65
N ILE A 16 3.32 -11.03 1.30
CA ILE A 16 2.43 -10.31 2.21
C ILE A 16 1.18 -9.83 1.48
N VAL A 17 1.32 -9.23 0.30
CA VAL A 17 0.19 -8.73 -0.49
C VAL A 17 -0.76 -9.85 -0.89
N GLN A 18 -0.25 -11.05 -1.20
CA GLN A 18 -1.07 -12.22 -1.52
C GLN A 18 -1.92 -12.72 -0.35
N LEU A 19 -1.54 -12.43 0.90
CA LEU A 19 -2.33 -12.79 2.08
C LEU A 19 -3.51 -11.84 2.32
N ILE A 20 -3.55 -10.70 1.65
CA ILE A 20 -4.55 -9.65 1.87
C ILE A 20 -5.60 -9.70 0.78
N ASP A 21 -6.85 -9.96 1.17
CA ASP A 21 -7.98 -9.90 0.25
C ASP A 21 -8.35 -8.44 -0.07
N LYS A 22 -8.12 -8.06 -1.33
CA LYS A 22 -8.45 -6.72 -1.84
C LYS A 22 -9.94 -6.37 -1.70
N ALA A 23 -10.85 -7.31 -1.96
CA ALA A 23 -12.28 -7.05 -1.90
C ALA A 23 -12.68 -6.72 -0.46
N GLU A 24 -12.12 -7.45 0.51
CA GLU A 24 -12.37 -7.23 1.93
C GLU A 24 -11.82 -5.87 2.40
N VAL A 25 -10.60 -5.50 1.97
CA VAL A 25 -10.01 -4.17 2.26
C VAL A 25 -10.92 -3.05 1.77
N LEU A 26 -11.41 -3.15 0.54
CA LEU A 26 -12.29 -2.13 -0.03
C LEU A 26 -13.65 -2.10 0.67
N ARG A 27 -14.21 -3.27 1.04
CA ARG A 27 -15.46 -3.37 1.80
C ARG A 27 -15.34 -2.69 3.17
N ILE A 28 -14.27 -2.98 3.92
CA ILE A 28 -13.98 -2.37 5.22
C ILE A 28 -13.84 -0.85 5.06
N SER A 29 -13.00 -0.39 4.12
CA SER A 29 -12.80 1.03 3.88
C SER A 29 -14.09 1.76 3.54
N GLN A 30 -14.93 1.19 2.66
CA GLN A 30 -16.23 1.75 2.32
C GLN A 30 -17.15 1.86 3.53
N SER A 31 -17.23 0.81 4.36
CA SER A 31 -18.08 0.80 5.56
C SER A 31 -17.67 1.84 6.60
N LEU A 32 -16.38 2.20 6.65
CA LEU A 32 -15.81 3.20 7.55
C LEU A 32 -15.66 4.58 6.88
N GLY A 33 -16.20 4.78 5.67
CA GLY A 33 -16.17 6.05 4.95
C GLY A 33 -14.84 6.42 4.29
N GLY A 34 -13.85 5.53 4.28
CA GLY A 34 -12.51 5.73 3.71
C GLY A 34 -12.44 5.88 2.19
N GLU A 35 -13.53 5.60 1.48
CA GLU A 35 -13.64 5.78 0.02
C GLU A 35 -14.44 7.02 -0.39
N ARG A 36 -14.86 7.87 0.56
CA ARG A 36 -15.63 9.06 0.24
C ARG A 36 -14.81 10.05 -0.59
N TYR A 37 -15.32 10.42 -1.76
CA TYR A 37 -14.68 11.33 -2.73
C TYR A 37 -13.34 10.83 -3.31
N VAL A 38 -13.03 9.54 -3.13
CA VAL A 38 -11.81 8.94 -3.68
C VAL A 38 -12.04 8.49 -5.12
N LYS A 39 -11.16 8.90 -6.05
CA LYS A 39 -11.28 8.56 -7.48
C LYS A 39 -10.25 7.56 -7.99
N ARG A 40 -9.02 7.58 -7.46
CA ARG A 40 -7.88 6.84 -8.03
C ARG A 40 -6.95 6.21 -7.00
N PHE A 41 -6.91 6.73 -5.77
CA PHE A 41 -6.02 6.27 -4.71
C PHE A 41 -6.85 5.68 -3.57
N ASP A 42 -7.48 4.53 -3.85
CA ASP A 42 -8.34 3.77 -2.94
C ASP A 42 -7.55 3.19 -1.73
N ALA A 43 -8.26 2.69 -0.72
CA ALA A 43 -7.61 2.13 0.47
C ALA A 43 -6.70 0.95 0.15
N TRP A 44 -7.01 0.17 -0.90
CA TRP A 44 -6.11 -0.88 -1.37
C TRP A 44 -4.77 -0.28 -1.81
N THR A 45 -4.80 0.66 -2.74
CA THR A 45 -3.59 1.29 -3.28
C THR A 45 -2.81 2.00 -2.16
N HIS A 46 -3.52 2.63 -1.23
CA HIS A 46 -2.92 3.28 -0.06
C HIS A 46 -2.23 2.29 0.87
N LEU A 47 -2.89 1.18 1.23
CA LEU A 47 -2.32 0.11 2.06
C LEU A 47 -1.04 -0.45 1.44
N ILE A 48 -1.08 -0.76 0.14
CA ILE A 48 0.02 -1.34 -0.62
C ILE A 48 1.22 -0.38 -0.66
N VAL A 49 0.99 0.93 -0.78
CA VAL A 49 2.05 1.96 -0.69
C VAL A 49 2.63 2.05 0.73
N MET A 50 1.79 2.01 1.77
CA MET A 50 2.25 2.11 3.15
C MET A 50 3.06 0.89 3.58
N LEU A 51 2.63 -0.32 3.19
CA LEU A 51 3.41 -1.55 3.41
C LEU A 51 4.77 -1.50 2.70
N TYR A 52 4.79 -0.98 1.47
CA TYR A 52 6.05 -0.79 0.74
C TYR A 52 7.00 0.15 1.47
N ALA A 53 6.48 1.28 1.99
CA ALA A 53 7.25 2.23 2.78
C ALA A 53 7.82 1.60 4.06
N VAL A 54 7.03 0.79 4.77
CA VAL A 54 7.46 0.09 6.00
C VAL A 54 8.57 -0.93 5.71
N ILE A 55 8.41 -1.76 4.67
CA ILE A 55 9.43 -2.78 4.32
C ILE A 55 10.74 -2.12 3.86
N LYS A 56 10.66 -1.00 3.13
CA LYS A 56 11.82 -0.24 2.65
C LYS A 56 12.40 0.71 3.71
N ARG A 57 11.74 0.88 4.86
CA ARG A 57 12.10 1.81 5.94
C ARG A 57 12.23 3.26 5.45
N PHE A 58 11.22 3.73 4.71
CA PHE A 58 11.14 5.15 4.34
C PHE A 58 10.49 5.96 5.44
N ASP A 59 11.13 7.08 5.80
CA ASP A 59 10.71 7.94 6.90
C ASP A 59 9.99 9.21 6.41
N SER A 60 9.97 9.46 5.09
CA SER A 60 9.35 10.63 4.51
C SER A 60 8.45 10.35 3.30
N LEU A 61 7.40 11.17 3.14
CA LEU A 61 6.54 11.13 1.94
C LEU A 61 7.34 11.39 0.64
N ARG A 62 8.45 12.13 0.72
CA ARG A 62 9.32 12.38 -0.42
C ARG A 62 10.03 11.09 -0.83
N GLU A 63 10.67 10.39 0.10
CA GLU A 63 11.33 9.11 -0.20
C GLU A 63 10.35 8.09 -0.78
N ILE A 64 9.16 7.98 -0.20
CA ILE A 64 8.11 7.09 -0.70
C ILE A 64 7.79 7.44 -2.16
N THR A 65 7.42 8.68 -2.44
CA THR A 65 6.99 9.06 -3.80
C THR A 65 8.12 9.02 -4.83
N THR A 66 9.34 9.41 -4.47
CA THR A 66 10.52 9.29 -5.33
C THR A 66 10.84 7.82 -5.65
N SER A 67 10.77 6.95 -4.64
CA SER A 67 11.00 5.52 -4.84
C SER A 67 9.90 4.88 -5.71
N LEU A 68 8.63 5.19 -5.44
CA LEU A 68 7.49 4.71 -6.24
C LEU A 68 7.64 5.10 -7.71
N GLN A 69 8.05 6.35 -8.00
CA GLN A 69 8.32 6.82 -9.36
C GLN A 69 9.44 6.02 -10.03
N SER A 70 10.56 5.79 -9.32
CA SER A 70 11.69 5.02 -9.83
C SER A 70 11.38 3.53 -10.05
N GLU A 71 10.43 2.98 -9.29
CA GLU A 71 10.06 1.56 -9.31
C GLU A 71 8.67 1.30 -9.94
N THR A 72 8.16 2.25 -10.74
CA THR A 72 6.80 2.22 -11.31
C THR A 72 6.45 0.89 -11.99
N HIS A 73 7.37 0.34 -12.79
CA HIS A 73 7.15 -0.94 -13.49
C HIS A 73 6.94 -2.12 -12.55
N LYS A 74 7.63 -2.14 -11.40
CA LYS A 74 7.54 -3.22 -10.42
C LYS A 74 6.19 -3.20 -9.70
N LEU A 75 5.73 -2.00 -9.34
CA LEU A 75 4.50 -1.79 -8.58
C LEU A 75 3.23 -1.94 -9.42
N ASN A 76 3.32 -1.69 -10.72
CA ASN A 76 2.23 -1.98 -11.66
C ASN A 76 1.83 -3.47 -11.62
N HIS A 77 2.80 -4.38 -11.51
CA HIS A 77 2.52 -5.83 -11.36
C HIS A 77 1.85 -6.19 -10.05
N LEU A 78 1.96 -5.32 -9.04
CA LEU A 78 1.39 -5.50 -7.70
C LEU A 78 0.04 -4.77 -7.56
N GLY A 79 -0.53 -4.30 -8.68
CA GLY A 79 -1.87 -3.71 -8.75
C GLY A 79 -1.91 -2.20 -8.48
N VAL A 80 -0.76 -1.54 -8.29
CA VAL A 80 -0.67 -0.07 -8.15
C VAL A 80 -0.56 0.55 -9.54
N LYS A 81 -1.70 0.88 -10.14
CA LYS A 81 -1.76 1.42 -11.52
C LYS A 81 -1.45 2.92 -11.61
N THR A 82 -1.46 3.64 -10.50
CA THR A 82 -1.24 5.08 -10.49
C THR A 82 -0.34 5.43 -9.32
N MET A 83 0.81 6.03 -9.62
CA MET A 83 1.73 6.50 -8.59
C MET A 83 1.15 7.77 -7.95
N PRO A 84 0.94 7.79 -6.63
CA PRO A 84 0.45 8.98 -5.95
C PRO A 84 1.52 10.08 -6.01
N THR A 85 1.07 11.32 -6.19
CA THR A 85 1.92 12.47 -5.89
C THR A 85 2.10 12.58 -4.37
N LYS A 86 3.08 13.38 -3.93
CA LYS A 86 3.28 13.65 -2.49
C LYS A 86 2.02 14.22 -1.83
N SER A 87 1.31 15.12 -2.51
CA SER A 87 0.07 15.71 -1.99
C SER A 87 -1.07 14.70 -1.93
N THR A 88 -1.21 13.82 -2.92
CA THR A 88 -2.20 12.72 -2.88
C THR A 88 -1.95 11.77 -1.71
N LEU A 89 -0.69 11.38 -1.48
CA LEU A 89 -0.34 10.51 -0.36
C LEU A 89 -0.57 11.21 1.00
N ALA A 90 -0.21 12.48 1.11
CA ALA A 90 -0.45 13.27 2.33
C ALA A 90 -1.95 13.41 2.64
N ASP A 91 -2.77 13.71 1.62
CA ASP A 91 -4.22 13.84 1.77
C ASP A 91 -4.86 12.51 2.15
N ALA A 92 -4.41 11.39 1.55
CA ALA A 92 -4.87 10.06 1.91
C ALA A 92 -4.54 9.69 3.37
N ASN A 93 -3.30 9.97 3.82
CA ASN A 93 -2.90 9.78 5.22
C ASN A 93 -3.75 10.61 6.18
N LYS A 94 -4.16 11.81 5.79
CA LYS A 94 -5.00 12.69 6.62
C LYS A 94 -6.47 12.24 6.66
N ARG A 95 -7.00 11.74 5.53
CA ARG A 95 -8.44 11.47 5.38
C ARG A 95 -8.85 10.06 5.78
N ARG A 96 -7.97 9.06 5.64
CA ARG A 96 -8.27 7.69 6.06
C ARG A 96 -7.86 7.49 7.50
N SER A 97 -8.86 7.24 8.35
CA SER A 97 -8.62 6.88 9.74
C SER A 97 -7.87 5.56 9.84
N GLU A 98 -6.98 5.51 10.82
CA GLU A 98 -6.32 4.33 11.37
C GLU A 98 -7.27 3.16 11.63
N ALA A 99 -8.54 3.42 11.98
CA ALA A 99 -9.55 2.40 12.23
C ALA A 99 -9.78 1.47 11.03
N ILE A 100 -9.58 1.98 9.81
CA ILE A 100 -9.65 1.16 8.59
C ILE A 100 -8.55 0.11 8.58
N PHE A 101 -7.31 0.52 8.88
CA PHE A 101 -6.15 -0.37 8.89
C PHE A 101 -6.20 -1.35 10.07
N GLU A 102 -6.71 -0.90 11.23
CA GLU A 102 -6.98 -1.77 12.37
C GLU A 102 -7.99 -2.86 12.03
N ALA A 103 -9.12 -2.51 11.41
CA ALA A 103 -10.15 -3.47 11.01
C ALA A 103 -9.62 -4.48 9.98
N ILE A 104 -8.81 -4.03 9.02
CA ILE A 104 -8.12 -4.93 8.07
C ILE A 104 -7.22 -5.92 8.82
N TYR A 105 -6.40 -5.43 9.75
CA TYR A 105 -5.51 -6.29 10.55
C TYR A 105 -6.29 -7.31 11.37
N ARG A 106 -7.36 -6.89 12.07
CA ARG A 106 -8.22 -7.79 12.85
C ARG A 106 -8.87 -8.86 11.98
N GLY A 107 -9.32 -8.50 10.77
CA GLY A 107 -9.89 -9.44 9.81
C GLY A 107 -8.89 -10.47 9.29
N LEU A 108 -7.61 -10.09 9.13
CA LEU A 108 -6.53 -11.02 8.78
C LEU A 108 -6.19 -11.94 9.95
N TYR A 109 -6.02 -11.37 11.14
CA TYR A 109 -5.63 -12.09 12.36
C TYR A 109 -6.65 -13.16 12.74
N ALA A 110 -7.95 -12.89 12.60
CA ALA A 110 -9.01 -13.85 12.87
C ALA A 110 -9.04 -15.06 11.91
N LYS A 111 -8.37 -14.97 10.76
CA LYS A 111 -8.25 -16.04 9.75
C LYS A 111 -6.93 -16.81 9.85
N SER A 112 -6.03 -16.39 10.73
CA SER A 112 -4.68 -16.93 10.91
C SER A 112 -4.64 -18.08 11.91
#